data_AF-A0A7K4BEW6-F1
#
_entry.id   AF-A0A7K4BEW6-F1
#
_cell.length_a   1.000
_cell.length_b   1.000
_cell.length_c   1.000
_cell.angle_alpha   90.00
_cell.angle_beta   90.00
_cell.angle_gamma   90.00
#
_symmetry.space_group_name_H-M   'P 1'
#
loop_
_entity.id
_entity.type
_entity.pdbx_description
1 polymer ?
#
loop_
_entity_poly.entity_id
_entity_poly.type
_entity_poly.pdbx_seq_one_letter_code
_entity_poly.pdbx_strand_id
1 'polypeptide(L)'
;MRDKRTTKLVIAVFLIVGLIPIVGALDTTPTTIVAASDSSAADKASAAYVCDGVNDHVKIQAALNALPSSGGVVLLTSGTYDCAGIIAPKAGSTLKGEGESETYLKFTRDGRINVDREHVTLDGFSVQGSGYSSGVKWLGVVTVRASHAKIHSITGTADATIQAVFLLIHDPTVYAPTLQDIEFTDCKAVDTGTYGFLHNAWGTTNKVIKDVRYENCAAINCGKYGAFNPWITGFDFAELNDIEGLRVKN
;
A
#
# COMPACT_ATOMS: atom_id res chain seq x y z
N MET A 1 -33.62 -73.11 -17.26
CA MET A 1 -33.08 -72.45 -18.46
C MET A 1 -33.49 -70.99 -18.44
N ARG A 2 -32.50 -70.10 -18.64
CA ARG A 2 -32.61 -68.70 -19.07
C ARG A 2 -33.00 -67.62 -18.03
N ASP A 3 -31.93 -66.92 -17.64
CA ASP A 3 -31.78 -65.63 -16.98
C ASP A 3 -32.62 -64.49 -17.59
N LYS A 4 -33.04 -63.52 -16.73
CA LYS A 4 -33.07 -62.08 -17.06
C LYS A 4 -33.30 -61.22 -15.80
N ARG A 5 -32.24 -60.50 -15.44
CA ARG A 5 -32.13 -59.32 -14.56
C ARG A 5 -33.18 -58.23 -14.82
N THR A 6 -33.65 -57.56 -13.76
CA THR A 6 -33.97 -56.11 -13.70
C THR A 6 -34.19 -55.69 -12.24
N THR A 7 -33.17 -55.18 -11.55
CA THR A 7 -32.91 -53.75 -11.24
C THR A 7 -33.85 -53.16 -10.19
N LYS A 8 -33.38 -53.11 -8.93
CA LYS A 8 -33.98 -52.34 -7.83
C LYS A 8 -33.57 -50.87 -7.98
N LEU A 9 -34.55 -49.98 -8.04
CA LEU A 9 -34.37 -48.53 -8.04
C LEU A 9 -34.21 -48.06 -6.58
N VAL A 10 -33.03 -47.54 -6.21
CA VAL A 10 -32.83 -46.82 -4.94
C VAL A 10 -32.70 -45.34 -5.28
N ILE A 11 -33.67 -44.55 -4.83
CA ILE A 11 -33.65 -43.09 -4.92
C ILE A 11 -32.70 -42.59 -3.81
N ALA A 12 -31.50 -42.17 -4.19
CA ALA A 12 -30.59 -41.46 -3.32
C ALA A 12 -30.78 -39.95 -3.53
N VAL A 13 -31.37 -39.30 -2.52
CA VAL A 13 -31.50 -37.84 -2.44
C VAL A 13 -30.11 -37.27 -2.11
N PHE A 14 -29.47 -36.65 -3.09
CA PHE A 14 -28.23 -35.88 -2.88
C PHE A 14 -28.57 -34.51 -2.26
N LEU A 15 -28.41 -34.40 -0.94
CA LEU A 15 -28.27 -33.12 -0.25
C LEU A 15 -26.86 -32.59 -0.54
N ILE A 16 -26.68 -31.93 -1.69
CA ILE A 16 -25.52 -31.09 -1.96
C ILE A 16 -25.80 -29.76 -1.27
N VAL A 17 -25.47 -29.68 0.03
CA VAL A 17 -25.26 -28.39 0.67
C VAL A 17 -23.99 -27.83 0.05
N GLY A 18 -24.16 -26.86 -0.83
CA GLY A 18 -23.08 -26.19 -1.54
C GLY A 18 -22.06 -25.63 -0.55
N LEU A 19 -20.89 -26.24 -0.54
CA LEU A 19 -19.68 -25.59 -0.09
C LEU A 19 -19.37 -24.53 -1.13
N ILE A 20 -19.89 -23.31 -0.92
CA ILE A 20 -19.41 -22.15 -1.67
C ILE A 20 -17.97 -21.96 -1.18
N PRO A 21 -16.94 -22.16 -2.02
CA PRO A 21 -15.61 -21.72 -1.64
C PRO A 21 -15.70 -20.20 -1.53
N ILE A 22 -15.56 -19.68 -0.31
CA ILE A 22 -15.32 -18.25 -0.09
C ILE A 22 -14.04 -17.95 -0.86
N VAL A 23 -14.19 -17.20 -1.94
CA VAL A 23 -13.11 -16.82 -2.84
C VAL A 23 -12.14 -15.94 -2.03
N GLY A 24 -10.99 -16.52 -1.70
CA GLY A 24 -9.69 -15.87 -1.73
C GLY A 24 -9.39 -14.85 -0.63
N ALA A 25 -9.20 -15.29 0.61
CA ALA A 25 -8.00 -14.81 1.30
C ALA A 25 -6.83 -15.51 0.62
N LEU A 26 -6.04 -14.80 -0.19
CA LEU A 26 -4.75 -15.32 -0.64
C LEU A 26 -3.97 -15.69 0.61
N ASP A 27 -3.67 -16.98 0.78
CA ASP A 27 -2.70 -17.45 1.77
C ASP A 27 -1.36 -16.80 1.43
N THR A 28 -1.05 -15.67 2.06
CA THR A 28 0.18 -14.90 1.84
C THR A 28 1.24 -15.36 2.82
N THR A 29 1.67 -16.62 2.74
CA THR A 29 2.88 -17.03 3.47
C THR A 29 4.01 -16.07 3.06
N PRO A 30 4.65 -15.36 4.02
CA PRO A 30 5.71 -14.41 3.68
C PRO A 30 6.81 -15.11 2.88
N THR A 31 7.21 -14.51 1.77
CA THR A 31 8.40 -14.94 1.03
C THR A 31 9.67 -14.58 1.80
N THR A 32 9.61 -13.48 2.55
CA THR A 32 10.69 -13.02 3.41
C THR A 32 10.12 -12.23 4.57
N ILE A 33 10.79 -12.34 5.72
CA ILE A 33 10.45 -11.62 6.95
C ILE A 33 11.60 -10.66 7.27
N VAL A 34 11.25 -9.42 7.58
CA VAL A 34 12.14 -8.39 8.12
C VAL A 34 11.65 -8.04 9.51
N ALA A 35 12.54 -8.08 10.50
CA ALA A 35 12.23 -7.66 11.86
C ALA A 35 12.86 -6.30 12.18
N ALA A 36 12.12 -5.47 12.90
CA ALA A 36 12.61 -4.21 13.46
C ALA A 36 13.64 -4.44 14.56
N SER A 37 14.37 -3.39 14.93
CA SER A 37 15.35 -3.44 16.02
C SER A 37 14.70 -3.60 17.39
N ASP A 38 13.44 -3.22 17.53
CA ASP A 38 12.61 -3.34 18.73
C ASP A 38 11.60 -4.50 18.67
N SER A 39 11.59 -5.29 17.57
CA SER A 39 10.77 -6.51 17.48
C SER A 39 11.12 -7.55 18.56
N SER A 40 10.20 -8.48 18.79
CA SER A 40 10.40 -9.56 19.77
C SER A 40 11.60 -10.44 19.43
N ALA A 41 12.11 -11.15 20.44
CA ALA A 41 13.21 -12.10 20.21
C ALA A 41 12.82 -13.24 19.25
N ALA A 42 11.55 -13.67 19.28
CA ALA A 42 11.03 -14.70 18.39
C ALA A 42 10.99 -14.20 16.94
N ASP A 43 10.49 -12.98 16.72
CA ASP A 43 10.40 -12.37 15.39
C ASP A 43 11.79 -12.20 14.78
N LYS A 44 12.74 -11.66 15.55
CA LYS A 44 14.14 -11.51 15.12
C LYS A 44 14.80 -12.85 14.80
N ALA A 45 14.49 -13.91 15.55
CA ALA A 45 15.02 -15.25 15.29
C ALA A 45 14.43 -15.88 14.01
N SER A 46 13.20 -15.51 13.65
CA SER A 46 12.53 -15.97 12.43
C SER A 46 12.83 -15.14 11.18
N ALA A 47 13.33 -13.92 11.36
CA ALA A 47 13.53 -12.97 10.27
C ALA A 47 14.78 -13.28 9.44
N ALA A 48 14.66 -13.12 8.12
CA ALA A 48 15.80 -13.17 7.21
C ALA A 48 16.66 -11.91 7.30
N TYR A 49 16.04 -10.78 7.69
CA TYR A 49 16.71 -9.50 7.89
C TYR A 49 16.32 -8.92 9.24
N VAL A 50 17.30 -8.53 10.04
CA VAL A 50 17.07 -7.85 11.33
C VAL A 50 17.62 -6.44 11.28
N CYS A 51 16.73 -5.47 11.45
CA CYS A 51 17.01 -4.05 11.50
C CYS A 51 17.75 -3.66 12.78
N ASP A 52 18.50 -2.55 12.70
CA ASP A 52 19.25 -1.98 13.81
C ASP A 52 18.66 -0.64 14.29
N GLY A 53 17.57 -0.17 13.67
CA GLY A 53 16.92 1.10 14.01
C GLY A 53 17.59 2.29 13.34
N VAL A 54 18.43 2.06 12.32
CA VAL A 54 19.12 3.11 11.59
C VAL A 54 19.11 2.78 10.10
N ASN A 55 18.45 3.63 9.31
CA ASN A 55 18.37 3.47 7.86
C ASN A 55 17.78 2.11 7.46
N ASP A 56 16.72 1.68 8.14
CA ASP A 56 16.13 0.33 7.99
C ASP A 56 15.57 0.06 6.58
N HIS A 57 15.23 1.12 5.85
CA HIS A 57 14.90 1.06 4.42
C HIS A 57 15.94 0.27 3.60
N VAL A 58 17.23 0.23 3.98
CA VAL A 58 18.25 -0.57 3.29
C VAL A 58 17.94 -2.06 3.37
N LYS A 59 17.56 -2.56 4.56
CA LYS A 59 17.23 -3.98 4.78
C LYS A 59 15.87 -4.33 4.17
N ILE A 60 14.89 -3.43 4.29
CA ILE A 60 13.58 -3.59 3.64
C ILE A 60 13.73 -3.63 2.11
N GLN A 61 14.53 -2.74 1.53
CA GLN A 61 14.79 -2.75 0.09
C GLN A 61 15.56 -3.99 -0.35
N ALA A 62 16.53 -4.47 0.46
CA ALA A 62 17.23 -5.72 0.17
C ALA A 62 16.28 -6.92 0.14
N ALA A 63 15.34 -7.00 1.09
CA ALA A 63 14.29 -8.01 1.12
C ALA A 63 13.39 -7.95 -0.13
N LEU A 64 12.92 -6.75 -0.52
CA LEU A 64 12.12 -6.57 -1.73
C LEU A 64 12.89 -6.96 -3.00
N ASN A 65 14.18 -6.63 -3.07
CA ASN A 65 15.04 -6.98 -4.19
C ASN A 65 15.28 -8.50 -4.28
N ALA A 66 15.33 -9.20 -3.15
CA ALA A 66 15.57 -10.64 -3.07
C ALA A 66 14.36 -11.51 -3.47
N LEU A 67 13.16 -10.94 -3.54
CA LEU A 67 11.97 -11.65 -4.01
C LEU A 67 12.18 -12.26 -5.42
N PRO A 68 11.41 -13.28 -5.83
CA PRO A 68 11.35 -13.75 -7.23
C PRO A 68 10.89 -12.67 -8.21
N SER A 69 11.20 -12.80 -9.50
CA SER A 69 10.77 -11.84 -10.54
C SER A 69 9.24 -11.72 -10.66
N SER A 70 8.51 -12.76 -10.27
CA SER A 70 7.05 -12.79 -10.19
C SER A 70 6.47 -12.00 -9.01
N GLY A 71 7.30 -11.38 -8.17
CA GLY A 71 6.88 -10.73 -6.94
C GLY A 71 6.90 -11.67 -5.74
N GLY A 72 6.06 -11.40 -4.75
CA GLY A 72 6.03 -12.11 -3.47
C GLY A 72 5.79 -11.16 -2.31
N VAL A 73 5.83 -11.68 -1.08
CA VAL A 73 5.43 -10.94 0.12
C VAL A 73 6.65 -10.73 1.02
N VAL A 74 6.97 -9.46 1.29
CA VAL A 74 7.87 -9.06 2.37
C VAL A 74 7.01 -8.68 3.57
N LEU A 75 7.09 -9.46 4.64
CA LEU A 75 6.46 -9.15 5.92
C LEU A 75 7.43 -8.37 6.79
N LEU A 76 7.00 -7.20 7.24
CA LEU A 76 7.61 -6.43 8.32
C LEU A 76 6.92 -6.85 9.62
N THR A 77 7.67 -7.40 10.56
CA THR A 77 7.09 -7.73 11.89
C THR A 77 6.85 -6.46 12.69
N SER A 78 6.05 -6.59 13.75
CA SER A 78 5.74 -5.53 14.71
C SER A 78 7.01 -4.84 15.22
N GLY A 79 6.96 -3.52 15.30
CA GLY A 79 8.08 -2.66 15.71
C GLY A 79 8.23 -1.40 14.86
N THR A 80 9.33 -0.69 15.10
CA THR A 80 9.63 0.61 14.50
C THR A 80 10.77 0.51 13.49
N TYR A 81 10.53 1.00 12.27
CA TYR A 81 11.50 1.03 11.18
C TYR A 81 11.89 2.47 10.86
N ASP A 82 13.14 2.83 11.16
CA ASP A 82 13.65 4.19 10.96
C ASP A 82 14.29 4.34 9.56
N CYS A 83 13.53 4.96 8.66
CA CYS A 83 13.81 5.04 7.25
C CYS A 83 14.24 6.45 6.84
N ALA A 84 15.46 6.60 6.33
CA ALA A 84 15.97 7.87 5.83
C ALA A 84 16.20 7.88 4.30
N GLY A 85 15.59 6.93 3.61
CA GLY A 85 15.70 6.77 2.18
C GLY A 85 14.47 6.06 1.62
N ILE A 86 14.50 5.82 0.31
CA ILE A 86 13.35 5.37 -0.45
C ILE A 86 13.19 3.86 -0.32
N ILE A 87 11.95 3.42 -0.11
CA ILE A 87 11.50 2.05 -0.32
C ILE A 87 10.72 2.02 -1.64
N ALA A 88 11.18 1.20 -2.58
CA ALA A 88 10.59 1.03 -3.91
C ALA A 88 10.26 -0.45 -4.12
N PRO A 89 9.03 -0.88 -3.79
CA PRO A 89 8.56 -2.22 -4.10
C PRO A 89 8.59 -2.49 -5.61
N LYS A 90 8.82 -3.76 -5.96
CA LYS A 90 8.86 -4.18 -7.37
C LYS A 90 7.51 -4.68 -7.85
N ALA A 91 7.37 -4.88 -9.16
CA ALA A 91 6.13 -5.36 -9.75
C ALA A 91 5.64 -6.65 -9.09
N GLY A 92 4.33 -6.73 -8.81
CA GLY A 92 3.71 -7.91 -8.20
C GLY A 92 4.10 -8.20 -6.75
N SER A 93 4.81 -7.28 -6.07
CA SER A 93 5.21 -7.48 -4.67
C SER A 93 4.21 -6.88 -3.69
N THR A 94 4.12 -7.51 -2.52
CA THR A 94 3.41 -6.99 -1.35
C THR A 94 4.42 -6.62 -0.28
N LEU A 95 4.39 -5.37 0.17
CA LEU A 95 4.99 -4.97 1.44
C LEU A 95 3.89 -4.99 2.50
N LYS A 96 4.02 -5.89 3.47
CA LYS A 96 3.00 -6.14 4.48
C LYS A 96 3.55 -5.87 5.87
N GLY A 97 2.78 -5.24 6.75
CA GLY A 97 3.03 -5.21 8.18
C GLY A 97 2.05 -6.13 8.93
N GLU A 98 2.26 -6.28 10.24
CA GLU A 98 1.39 -7.05 11.12
C GLU A 98 0.14 -6.26 11.58
N GLY A 99 0.04 -4.99 11.21
CA GLY A 99 -1.10 -4.12 11.49
C GLY A 99 -0.69 -2.65 11.63
N GLU A 100 -1.62 -1.73 11.35
CA GLU A 100 -1.38 -0.28 11.43
C GLU A 100 -0.99 0.21 12.84
N SER A 101 -1.37 -0.54 13.88
CA SER A 101 -1.03 -0.28 15.28
C SER A 101 0.19 -1.07 15.78
N GLU A 102 0.80 -1.89 14.94
CA GLU A 102 1.89 -2.80 15.34
C GLU A 102 3.17 -2.52 14.57
N THR A 103 3.06 -2.16 13.29
CA THR A 103 4.19 -1.92 12.38
C THR A 103 4.28 -0.43 12.01
N TYR A 104 5.39 0.22 12.35
CA TYR A 104 5.56 1.68 12.23
C TYR A 104 6.74 2.03 11.33
N LEU A 105 6.50 2.67 10.18
CA LEU A 105 7.56 3.15 9.29
C LEU A 105 7.72 4.67 9.46
N LYS A 106 8.87 5.09 9.98
CA LYS A 106 9.21 6.50 10.20
C LYS A 106 10.16 6.97 9.11
N PHE A 107 9.69 7.90 8.29
CA PHE A 107 10.44 8.48 7.20
C PHE A 107 10.99 9.86 7.55
N THR A 108 12.30 10.03 7.38
CA THR A 108 13.02 11.29 7.55
C THR A 108 13.95 11.54 6.36
N ARG A 109 14.54 12.75 6.24
CA ARG A 109 15.63 13.04 5.28
C ARG A 109 15.32 12.55 3.86
N ASP A 110 14.11 12.84 3.39
CA ASP A 110 13.59 12.49 2.06
C ASP A 110 13.21 11.01 1.84
N GLY A 111 13.28 10.17 2.88
CA GLY A 111 12.77 8.81 2.84
C GLY A 111 11.26 8.78 2.58
N ARG A 112 10.77 7.75 1.88
CA ARG A 112 9.35 7.58 1.49
C ARG A 112 9.14 6.22 0.84
N ILE A 113 7.90 5.87 0.57
CA ILE A 113 7.54 4.73 -0.29
C ILE A 113 7.19 5.25 -1.69
N ASN A 114 7.84 4.69 -2.71
CA ASN A 114 7.53 4.95 -4.12
C ASN A 114 6.95 3.68 -4.77
N VAL A 115 5.67 3.71 -5.11
CA VAL A 115 5.00 2.66 -5.88
C VAL A 115 5.10 3.01 -7.37
N ASP A 116 6.23 2.63 -7.97
CA ASP A 116 6.59 2.96 -9.37
C ASP A 116 6.41 1.76 -10.31
N ARG A 117 5.91 0.64 -9.80
CA ARG A 117 5.71 -0.61 -10.54
C ARG A 117 4.29 -1.11 -10.34
N GLU A 118 3.76 -1.74 -11.38
CA GLU A 118 2.38 -2.25 -11.39
C GLU A 118 2.19 -3.41 -10.40
N HIS A 119 0.95 -3.60 -9.97
CA HIS A 119 0.54 -4.71 -9.11
C HIS A 119 1.27 -4.76 -7.76
N VAL A 120 1.73 -3.61 -7.26
CA VAL A 120 2.26 -3.48 -5.91
C VAL A 120 1.11 -3.38 -4.92
N THR A 121 1.23 -4.11 -3.80
CA THR A 121 0.34 -3.98 -2.65
C THR A 121 1.12 -3.46 -1.43
N LEU A 122 0.56 -2.45 -0.77
CA LEU A 122 0.98 -2.01 0.57
C LEU A 122 -0.15 -2.38 1.55
N ASP A 123 0.16 -3.08 2.63
CA ASP A 123 -0.87 -3.60 3.53
C ASP A 123 -0.43 -3.58 5.01
N GLY A 124 -1.25 -2.97 5.88
CA GLY A 124 -1.21 -3.24 7.32
C GLY A 124 -0.03 -2.65 8.09
N PHE A 125 0.28 -1.38 7.90
CA PHE A 125 1.30 -0.67 8.69
C PHE A 125 0.99 0.83 8.77
N SER A 126 1.65 1.55 9.67
CA SER A 126 1.57 3.00 9.72
C SER A 126 2.79 3.68 9.09
N VAL A 127 2.59 4.90 8.59
CA VAL A 127 3.67 5.74 8.04
C VAL A 127 3.70 7.11 8.71
N GLN A 128 4.90 7.61 9.00
CA GLN A 128 5.11 8.98 9.47
C GLN A 128 6.17 9.65 8.61
N GLY A 129 5.91 10.86 8.11
CA GLY A 129 6.91 11.65 7.37
C GLY A 129 7.32 12.94 8.10
N SER A 130 8.62 13.23 8.14
CA SER A 130 9.11 14.54 8.59
C SER A 130 10.45 14.97 8.00
N GLY A 131 10.71 16.28 8.02
CA GLY A 131 12.03 16.85 7.69
C GLY A 131 12.49 16.61 6.25
N TYR A 132 11.57 16.76 5.29
CA TYR A 132 11.85 16.66 3.85
C TYR A 132 12.49 17.94 3.29
N SER A 133 13.38 17.76 2.32
CA SER A 133 14.09 18.82 1.63
C SER A 133 13.23 19.46 0.54
N SER A 134 13.57 20.71 0.19
CA SER A 134 12.84 21.49 -0.82
C SER A 134 12.70 20.83 -2.18
N GLY A 135 13.60 19.91 -2.54
CA GLY A 135 13.60 19.21 -3.84
C GLY A 135 12.60 18.07 -3.93
N VAL A 136 12.20 17.46 -2.82
CA VAL A 136 11.28 16.32 -2.80
C VAL A 136 9.92 16.64 -2.21
N LYS A 137 9.75 17.87 -1.69
CA LYS A 137 8.57 18.30 -0.94
C LYS A 137 7.25 18.18 -1.71
N TRP A 138 7.28 18.09 -3.04
CA TRP A 138 6.12 17.92 -3.93
C TRP A 138 5.73 16.46 -4.17
N LEU A 139 6.03 15.58 -3.20
CA LEU A 139 5.69 14.16 -3.24
C LEU A 139 4.84 13.79 -2.01
N GLY A 140 4.43 12.53 -1.92
CA GLY A 140 3.79 11.97 -0.73
C GLY A 140 4.73 11.09 0.09
N VAL A 141 4.42 10.90 1.37
CA VAL A 141 5.08 9.87 2.20
C VAL A 141 4.90 8.49 1.56
N VAL A 142 3.71 8.23 1.04
CA VAL A 142 3.41 7.15 0.09
C VAL A 142 3.08 7.81 -1.25
N THR A 143 3.94 7.61 -2.24
CA THR A 143 3.77 8.14 -3.60
C THR A 143 3.45 6.99 -4.56
N VAL A 144 2.26 6.99 -5.14
CA VAL A 144 1.80 6.02 -6.13
C VAL A 144 1.89 6.64 -7.52
N ARG A 145 2.67 6.00 -8.40
CA ARG A 145 2.92 6.45 -9.77
C ARG A 145 2.60 5.40 -10.84
N ALA A 146 2.38 4.14 -10.45
CA ALA A 146 2.04 3.06 -11.36
C ALA A 146 0.62 2.51 -11.12
N SER A 147 0.04 1.92 -12.16
CA SER A 147 -1.33 1.38 -12.16
C SER A 147 -1.44 0.07 -11.39
N HIS A 148 -2.68 -0.37 -11.14
CA HIS A 148 -2.98 -1.64 -10.49
C HIS A 148 -2.42 -1.76 -9.06
N ALA A 149 -2.21 -0.62 -8.40
CA ALA A 149 -1.69 -0.55 -7.04
C ALA A 149 -2.82 -0.72 -6.02
N LYS A 150 -2.50 -1.37 -4.90
CA LYS A 150 -3.42 -1.62 -3.79
C LYS A 150 -2.83 -1.10 -2.50
N ILE A 151 -3.53 -0.19 -1.83
CA ILE A 151 -3.08 0.42 -0.57
C ILE A 151 -4.15 0.11 0.48
N HIS A 152 -3.82 -0.76 1.43
CA HIS A 152 -4.79 -1.32 2.38
C HIS A 152 -4.34 -1.11 3.82
N SER A 153 -5.28 -0.76 4.70
CA SER A 153 -5.06 -0.75 6.15
C SER A 153 -3.81 0.07 6.56
N ILE A 154 -3.62 1.24 5.92
CA ILE A 154 -2.50 2.14 6.20
C ILE A 154 -3.02 3.40 6.89
N THR A 155 -2.53 3.65 8.12
CA THR A 155 -2.69 4.95 8.78
C THR A 155 -1.42 5.79 8.61
N GLY A 156 -1.56 7.03 8.15
CA GLY A 156 -0.42 7.89 7.88
C GLY A 156 -0.54 9.30 8.46
N THR A 157 0.61 9.89 8.76
CA THR A 157 0.74 11.31 9.13
C THR A 157 2.04 11.89 8.57
N ALA A 158 2.11 13.22 8.50
CA ALA A 158 3.31 13.93 8.09
C ALA A 158 3.34 15.36 8.63
N ASP A 159 4.53 15.91 8.82
CA ASP A 159 4.70 17.34 9.07
C ASP A 159 4.43 18.17 7.78
N ALA A 160 4.61 19.49 7.86
CA ALA A 160 4.36 20.40 6.74
C ALA A 160 5.51 20.46 5.70
N THR A 161 6.51 19.58 5.77
CA THR A 161 7.67 19.62 4.85
C THR A 161 7.48 18.78 3.58
N ILE A 162 6.37 18.03 3.47
CA ILE A 162 6.00 17.22 2.31
C ILE A 162 4.55 17.51 1.88
N GLN A 163 4.20 17.24 0.62
CA GLN A 163 2.93 17.63 0.01
C GLN A 163 1.75 16.75 0.39
N ALA A 164 1.94 15.46 0.68
CA ALA A 164 0.82 14.64 1.10
C ALA A 164 1.25 13.47 1.99
N VAL A 165 0.31 12.92 2.74
CA VAL A 165 0.49 11.57 3.30
C VAL A 165 0.44 10.55 2.17
N PHE A 166 -0.69 10.51 1.44
CA PHE A 166 -0.88 9.68 0.26
C PHE A 166 -0.97 10.55 -0.99
N LEU A 167 -0.01 10.40 -1.90
CA LEU A 167 -0.02 11.05 -3.21
C LEU A 167 -0.23 9.99 -4.28
N LEU A 168 -1.25 10.20 -5.10
CA LEU A 168 -1.38 9.57 -6.41
C LEU A 168 -0.94 10.59 -7.47
N ILE A 169 0.09 10.28 -8.24
CA ILE A 169 0.61 11.22 -9.23
C ILE A 169 0.99 10.55 -10.54
N HIS A 170 0.49 11.08 -11.65
CA HIS A 170 1.00 10.68 -12.96
C HIS A 170 2.29 11.46 -13.28
N ASP A 171 3.39 10.76 -13.48
CA ASP A 171 4.68 11.30 -13.91
C ASP A 171 5.17 10.51 -15.14
N PRO A 172 5.09 11.06 -16.37
CA PRO A 172 5.44 10.34 -17.59
C PRO A 172 6.92 9.97 -17.68
N THR A 173 7.79 10.57 -16.84
CA THR A 173 9.21 10.22 -16.78
C THR A 173 9.48 8.97 -15.94
N VAL A 174 8.53 8.60 -15.08
CA VAL A 174 8.59 7.42 -14.21
C VAL A 174 7.67 6.31 -14.70
N TYR A 175 6.45 6.67 -15.09
CA TYR A 175 5.41 5.75 -15.54
C TYR A 175 4.68 6.35 -16.73
N ALA A 176 4.99 5.85 -17.93
CA ALA A 176 4.47 6.37 -19.19
C ALA A 176 2.98 6.07 -19.47
N PRO A 177 2.42 4.90 -19.08
CA PRO A 177 1.01 4.62 -19.32
C PRO A 177 0.08 5.56 -18.55
N THR A 178 -1.19 5.65 -18.99
CA THR A 178 -2.25 6.30 -18.19
C THR A 178 -2.33 5.65 -16.82
N LEU A 179 -2.35 6.48 -15.78
CA LEU A 179 -2.42 6.02 -14.40
C LEU A 179 -3.86 5.60 -14.07
N GLN A 180 -4.06 4.31 -13.76
CA GLN A 180 -5.39 3.76 -13.61
C GLN A 180 -5.49 2.57 -12.64
N ASP A 181 -6.72 2.20 -12.29
CA ASP A 181 -7.04 1.01 -11.48
C ASP A 181 -6.24 0.97 -10.17
N ILE A 182 -6.46 1.99 -9.33
CA ILE A 182 -5.82 2.08 -8.01
C ILE A 182 -6.90 2.01 -6.94
N GLU A 183 -6.64 1.21 -5.91
CA GLU A 183 -7.52 1.08 -4.76
C GLU A 183 -6.85 1.52 -3.46
N PHE A 184 -7.60 2.30 -2.69
CA PHE A 184 -7.35 2.57 -1.28
C PHE A 184 -8.48 1.93 -0.48
N THR A 185 -8.15 1.13 0.53
CA THR A 185 -9.14 0.48 1.40
C THR A 185 -8.69 0.55 2.84
N ASP A 186 -9.56 1.02 3.73
CA ASP A 186 -9.26 1.16 5.16
C ASP A 186 -8.04 2.07 5.45
N CYS A 187 -7.73 3.02 4.56
CA CYS A 187 -6.61 3.96 4.75
C CYS A 187 -7.03 5.22 5.48
N LYS A 188 -6.16 5.73 6.36
CA LYS A 188 -6.43 6.97 7.12
C LYS A 188 -5.27 7.94 7.03
N ALA A 189 -5.54 9.20 6.75
CA ALA A 189 -4.59 10.28 6.98
C ALA A 189 -5.03 11.06 8.23
N VAL A 190 -4.20 11.08 9.27
CA VAL A 190 -4.61 11.60 10.60
C VAL A 190 -3.62 12.65 11.09
N ASP A 191 -4.15 13.79 11.54
CA ASP A 191 -3.39 14.82 12.26
C ASP A 191 -2.13 15.30 11.49
N THR A 192 -2.21 15.41 10.17
CA THR A 192 -1.08 15.81 9.33
C THR A 192 -1.02 17.33 9.12
N GLY A 193 0.18 17.87 8.90
CA GLY A 193 0.43 19.25 8.47
C GLY A 193 0.35 19.46 6.95
N THR A 194 -0.14 18.48 6.21
CA THR A 194 -0.21 18.50 4.74
C THR A 194 -1.49 17.84 4.23
N TYR A 195 -1.62 17.64 2.91
CA TYR A 195 -2.79 16.97 2.33
C TYR A 195 -2.90 15.53 2.85
N GLY A 196 -4.11 15.07 3.12
CA GLY A 196 -4.32 13.67 3.47
C GLY A 196 -4.09 12.78 2.25
N PHE A 197 -4.99 12.91 1.28
CA PHE A 197 -4.96 12.25 -0.02
C PHE A 197 -4.95 13.30 -1.12
N LEU A 198 -3.97 13.20 -2.01
CA LEU A 198 -3.82 14.12 -3.14
C LEU A 198 -3.71 13.33 -4.44
N HIS A 199 -4.41 13.76 -5.46
CA HIS A 199 -4.18 13.37 -6.85
C HIS A 199 -3.51 14.53 -7.59
N ASN A 200 -2.53 14.22 -8.43
CA ASN A 200 -1.83 15.21 -9.22
C ASN A 200 -1.35 14.62 -10.55
N ALA A 201 -0.96 15.46 -11.50
CA ALA A 201 -0.32 15.00 -12.72
C ALA A 201 0.75 16.00 -13.17
N TRP A 202 1.91 15.48 -13.54
CA TRP A 202 2.98 16.23 -14.17
C TRP A 202 3.03 15.97 -15.68
N GLY A 203 3.68 16.90 -16.39
CA GLY A 203 3.74 16.90 -17.85
C GLY A 203 2.61 17.69 -18.51
N THR A 204 2.52 17.59 -19.83
CA THR A 204 1.57 18.37 -20.65
C THR A 204 0.49 17.52 -21.33
N THR A 205 0.63 16.19 -21.28
CA THR A 205 -0.29 15.21 -21.88
C THR A 205 -0.51 14.05 -20.91
N ASN A 206 -1.52 13.20 -21.17
CA ASN A 206 -1.86 12.03 -20.34
C ASN A 206 -2.12 12.34 -18.86
N LYS A 207 -2.87 13.41 -18.58
CA LYS A 207 -3.16 13.86 -17.22
C LYS A 207 -4.45 13.30 -16.61
N VAL A 208 -5.12 12.40 -17.32
CA VAL A 208 -6.34 11.73 -16.80
C VAL A 208 -5.90 10.60 -15.88
N ILE A 209 -6.41 10.59 -14.65
CA ILE A 209 -6.27 9.46 -13.73
C ILE A 209 -7.60 8.70 -13.73
N LYS A 210 -7.53 7.39 -14.01
CA LYS A 210 -8.72 6.56 -14.28
C LYS A 210 -9.00 5.55 -13.18
N ASP A 211 -10.28 5.25 -12.97
CA ASP A 211 -10.73 4.07 -12.23
C ASP A 211 -10.11 3.95 -10.83
N VAL A 212 -10.09 5.06 -10.10
CA VAL A 212 -9.60 5.10 -8.71
C VAL A 212 -10.74 4.85 -7.75
N ARG A 213 -10.52 3.99 -6.76
CA ARG A 213 -11.53 3.64 -5.75
C ARG A 213 -11.00 3.82 -4.33
N TYR A 214 -11.79 4.53 -3.53
CA TYR A 214 -11.62 4.65 -2.08
C TYR A 214 -12.78 3.95 -1.39
N GLU A 215 -12.48 3.00 -0.52
CA GLU A 215 -13.46 2.29 0.30
C GLU A 215 -13.04 2.42 1.79
N ASN A 216 -13.92 2.96 2.63
CA ASN A 216 -13.70 3.17 4.07
C ASN A 216 -12.39 3.92 4.41
N CYS A 217 -12.08 4.95 3.62
CA CYS A 217 -10.92 5.80 3.88
C CYS A 217 -11.32 7.10 4.59
N ALA A 218 -10.43 7.61 5.47
CA ALA A 218 -10.70 8.81 6.24
C ALA A 218 -9.54 9.79 6.23
N ALA A 219 -9.85 11.08 6.13
CA ALA A 219 -8.91 12.17 6.36
C ALA A 219 -9.38 12.97 7.57
N ILE A 220 -8.58 12.96 8.64
CA ILE A 220 -8.97 13.48 9.96
C ILE A 220 -7.95 14.54 10.36
N ASN A 221 -8.43 15.76 10.61
CA ASN A 221 -7.59 16.88 11.08
C ASN A 221 -6.40 17.22 10.15
N CYS A 222 -6.52 17.03 8.84
CA CYS A 222 -5.49 17.45 7.89
C CYS A 222 -5.33 18.99 7.92
N GLY A 223 -4.08 19.45 7.97
CA GLY A 223 -3.72 20.86 8.14
C GLY A 223 -3.67 21.35 9.60
N LYS A 224 -3.98 20.51 10.59
CA LYS A 224 -4.10 20.93 12.00
C LYS A 224 -2.79 21.44 12.61
N TYR A 225 -1.66 20.84 12.25
CA TYR A 225 -0.34 21.14 12.83
C TYR A 225 0.63 21.78 11.84
N GLY A 226 0.14 22.24 10.70
CA GLY A 226 0.96 22.90 9.69
C GLY A 226 0.23 23.02 8.37
N ALA A 227 0.77 23.84 7.48
CA ALA A 227 0.25 24.03 6.14
C ALA A 227 1.43 23.98 5.17
N PHE A 228 1.63 22.83 4.51
CA PHE A 228 2.62 22.70 3.44
C PHE A 228 2.47 23.80 2.37
N ASN A 229 1.22 24.16 2.04
CA ASN A 229 0.86 25.31 1.22
C ASN A 229 -0.51 25.87 1.65
N PRO A 230 -1.03 26.97 1.05
CA PRO A 230 -2.30 27.58 1.47
C PRO A 230 -3.58 26.75 1.23
N TRP A 231 -3.51 25.61 0.55
CA TRP A 231 -4.67 24.89 0.00
C TRP A 231 -4.89 23.49 0.61
N ILE A 232 -4.31 23.21 1.79
CA ILE A 232 -4.39 21.89 2.43
C ILE A 232 -5.84 21.45 2.68
N THR A 233 -6.16 20.24 2.24
CA THR A 233 -7.44 19.55 2.52
C THR A 233 -7.21 18.07 2.85
N GLY A 234 -8.26 17.41 3.33
CA GLY A 234 -8.24 15.97 3.59
C GLY A 234 -8.15 15.14 2.31
N PHE A 235 -9.02 15.43 1.34
CA PHE A 235 -9.02 14.80 0.02
C PHE A 235 -9.01 15.89 -1.05
N ASP A 236 -8.02 15.82 -1.94
CA ASP A 236 -7.94 16.61 -3.16
C ASP A 236 -7.73 15.66 -4.34
N PHE A 237 -8.73 15.56 -5.21
CA PHE A 237 -8.72 14.60 -6.31
C PHE A 237 -8.34 15.23 -7.66
N ALA A 238 -8.23 16.56 -7.76
CA ALA A 238 -8.02 17.24 -9.03
C ALA A 238 -7.25 18.56 -8.88
N GLU A 239 -5.96 18.48 -8.54
CA GLU A 239 -5.10 19.66 -8.46
C GLU A 239 -4.54 20.05 -9.83
N LEU A 240 -4.03 19.08 -10.62
CA LEU A 240 -3.49 19.32 -11.98
C LEU A 240 -3.82 18.19 -12.98
N ASN A 241 -4.61 17.21 -12.54
CA ASN A 241 -5.08 16.06 -13.29
C ASN A 241 -6.56 16.21 -13.66
N ASP A 242 -6.96 15.47 -14.69
CA ASP A 242 -8.36 15.16 -14.96
C ASP A 242 -8.74 13.85 -14.26
N ILE A 243 -10.04 13.60 -14.05
CA ILE A 243 -10.56 12.40 -13.38
C ILE A 243 -11.55 11.68 -14.30
N GLU A 244 -11.42 10.36 -14.41
CA GLU A 244 -12.42 9.48 -15.02
C GLU A 244 -12.66 8.25 -14.11
N GLY A 245 -13.90 7.93 -13.75
CA GLY A 245 -14.18 6.71 -12.98
C GLY A 245 -13.74 6.73 -11.50
N LEU A 246 -13.60 7.91 -10.87
CA LEU A 246 -13.36 7.99 -9.42
C LEU A 246 -14.60 7.59 -8.63
N ARG A 247 -14.41 6.68 -7.67
CA ARG A 247 -15.42 6.27 -6.70
C ARG A 247 -14.91 6.43 -5.28
N VAL A 248 -15.71 7.06 -4.43
CA VAL A 248 -15.44 7.19 -2.99
C VAL A 248 -16.64 6.67 -2.23
N LYS A 249 -16.41 5.70 -1.35
CA LYS A 249 -17.44 5.09 -0.51
C LYS A 249 -16.91 4.92 0.91
N ASN A 250 -17.76 5.26 1.87
CA ASN A 250 -17.55 5.05 3.29
C ASN A 250 -18.60 4.07 3.80
#